data_AF-A0A367IVM5-F1
#
_entry.id   AF-A0A367IVM5-F1
#
_cell.length_a   1.000
_cell.length_b   1.000
_cell.length_c   1.000
_cell.angle_alpha   90.00
_cell.angle_beta   90.00
_cell.angle_gamma   90.00
#
_symmetry.space_group_name_H-M   'P 1'
#
loop_
_entity.id
_entity.type
_entity.pdbx_description
1 polymer ?
#
loop_
_entity_poly.entity_id
_entity_poly.type
_entity_poly.pdbx_seq_one_letter_code
_entity_poly.pdbx_strand_id
1 'polypeptide(L)'
;EKTSYDNYNLACIMTLPSHQRKGYGRLLIELSYELSKHEGKIGSPEKPLSPLGRLGYQSYWSFAIVSTLLHLRGDVTIEEICKETCIHEEDVVDTLSKLNLLCYRKMDKGHQHICITDQMLQDTLSHVKLDRALDPSHIRWK
;
A
#
# COMPACT_ATOMS: atom_id res chain seq x y z
N GLU A 1 10.37 -14.02 4.07
CA GLU A 1 11.23 -15.22 4.32
C GLU A 1 11.72 -15.78 2.98
N LYS A 2 12.69 -16.72 2.94
CA LYS A 2 13.06 -17.35 1.65
C LYS A 2 11.89 -18.12 1.02
N THR A 3 11.04 -18.68 1.86
CA THR A 3 9.77 -19.29 1.48
C THR A 3 8.78 -18.93 2.57
N SER A 4 7.71 -18.24 2.22
CA SER A 4 6.62 -17.88 3.14
C SER A 4 5.34 -18.50 2.62
N TYR A 5 4.69 -19.36 3.41
CA TYR A 5 3.46 -20.04 3.01
C TYR A 5 2.25 -19.10 3.03
N ASP A 6 2.32 -18.04 3.83
CA ASP A 6 1.28 -17.02 3.98
C ASP A 6 1.50 -15.81 3.06
N ASN A 7 2.48 -15.89 2.15
CA ASN A 7 2.88 -14.80 1.25
C ASN A 7 3.27 -13.50 1.98
N TYR A 8 3.93 -13.61 3.14
CA TYR A 8 4.46 -12.43 3.81
C TYR A 8 5.71 -11.91 3.09
N ASN A 9 5.65 -10.65 2.65
CA ASN A 9 6.79 -9.98 2.03
C ASN A 9 7.78 -9.44 3.07
N LEU A 10 7.35 -9.30 4.31
CA LEU A 10 8.17 -8.84 5.42
C LEU A 10 7.85 -9.62 6.70
N ALA A 11 8.88 -10.21 7.32
CA ALA A 11 8.78 -10.84 8.64
C ALA A 11 8.97 -9.82 9.78
N CYS A 12 10.12 -9.12 9.80
CA CYS A 12 10.43 -8.12 10.81
C CYS A 12 11.08 -6.88 10.17
N ILE A 13 10.70 -5.71 10.67
CA ILE A 13 11.25 -4.42 10.29
C ILE A 13 11.56 -3.61 11.54
N MET A 14 12.70 -2.94 11.52
CA MET A 14 13.14 -2.12 12.64
C MET A 14 13.89 -0.90 12.11
N THR A 15 13.61 0.25 12.70
CA THR A 15 14.46 1.43 12.60
C THR A 15 15.12 1.64 13.95
N LEU A 16 16.45 1.80 13.94
CA LEU A 16 17.23 2.04 15.15
C LEU A 16 16.61 3.20 15.96
N PRO A 17 16.52 3.11 17.31
CA PRO A 17 15.89 4.15 18.13
C PRO A 17 16.38 5.58 17.85
N SER A 18 17.69 5.77 17.67
CA SER A 18 18.34 7.06 17.32
C SER A 18 17.97 7.62 15.94
N HIS A 19 17.30 6.81 15.11
CA HIS A 19 16.92 7.12 13.74
C HIS A 19 15.40 7.04 13.50
N GLN A 20 14.61 6.81 14.55
CA GLN A 20 13.15 6.84 14.43
C GLN A 20 12.63 8.24 14.10
N ARG A 21 11.44 8.30 13.50
CA ARG A 21 10.76 9.55 13.08
C ARG A 21 11.51 10.41 12.06
N LYS A 22 12.52 9.85 11.38
CA LYS A 22 13.28 10.49 10.28
C LYS A 22 12.86 10.00 8.88
N GLY A 23 11.76 9.26 8.77
CA GLY A 23 11.25 8.72 7.50
C GLY A 23 11.80 7.33 7.09
N TYR A 24 12.85 6.83 7.74
CA TYR A 24 13.46 5.54 7.36
C TYR A 24 12.53 4.33 7.49
N GLY A 25 11.62 4.33 8.46
CA GLY A 25 10.64 3.25 8.59
C GLY A 25 9.74 3.14 7.35
N ARG A 26 9.26 4.28 6.82
CA ARG A 26 8.47 4.32 5.59
C ARG A 26 9.30 3.88 4.38
N LEU A 27 10.54 4.36 4.27
CA LEU A 27 11.47 3.97 3.20
C LEU A 27 11.69 2.45 3.15
N LEU A 28 11.87 1.81 4.31
CA LEU A 28 12.05 0.37 4.40
C LEU A 28 10.79 -0.41 4.02
N ILE A 29 9.60 0.08 4.39
CA ILE A 29 8.32 -0.50 3.95
C ILE A 29 8.18 -0.37 2.43
N GLU A 30 8.43 0.80 1.88
CA GLU A 30 8.37 1.05 0.44
C GLU A 30 9.33 0.14 -0.34
N LEU A 31 10.57 0.00 0.13
CA LEU A 31 11.53 -0.93 -0.45
C LEU A 31 11.00 -2.38 -0.45
N SER A 32 10.37 -2.84 0.63
CA SER A 32 9.79 -4.20 0.67
C SER A 32 8.74 -4.44 -0.40
N TYR A 33 7.92 -3.43 -0.71
CA TYR A 33 6.90 -3.52 -1.76
C TYR A 33 7.47 -3.33 -3.16
N GLU A 34 8.52 -2.55 -3.35
CA GLU A 34 9.22 -2.50 -4.64
C GLU A 34 9.86 -3.86 -4.99
N LEU A 35 10.37 -4.59 -3.99
CA LEU A 35 10.80 -5.98 -4.20
C LEU A 35 9.62 -6.89 -4.56
N SER A 36 8.48 -6.77 -3.88
CA SER A 36 7.25 -7.49 -4.24
C SER A 36 6.80 -7.21 -5.68
N LYS A 37 6.88 -5.96 -6.15
CA LYS A 37 6.58 -5.57 -7.53
C LYS A 37 7.56 -6.18 -8.52
N HIS A 38 8.85 -6.18 -8.22
CA HIS A 38 9.86 -6.85 -9.03
C HIS A 38 9.62 -8.36 -9.14
N GLU A 39 9.12 -9.00 -8.07
CA GLU A 39 8.74 -10.42 -8.06
C GLU A 39 7.37 -10.70 -8.70
N GLY A 40 6.55 -9.66 -8.93
CA GLY A 40 5.16 -9.81 -9.34
C GLY A 40 4.29 -10.54 -8.30
N LYS A 41 4.64 -10.43 -7.01
CA LYS A 41 3.94 -11.12 -5.91
C LYS A 41 3.22 -10.12 -5.02
N ILE A 42 1.95 -10.41 -4.75
CA ILE A 42 1.16 -9.69 -3.75
C ILE A 42 1.62 -10.14 -2.36
N GLY A 43 1.77 -9.19 -1.43
CA GLY A 43 2.23 -9.48 -0.08
C GLY A 43 1.68 -8.56 1.01
N SER A 44 1.82 -9.03 2.23
CA SER A 44 1.46 -8.34 3.47
C SER A 44 2.59 -8.52 4.50
N PRO A 45 2.74 -7.64 5.50
CA PRO A 45 3.63 -7.95 6.63
C PRO A 45 3.09 -9.08 7.51
N GLU A 46 4.01 -9.78 8.17
CA GLU A 46 3.68 -10.74 9.21
C GLU A 46 2.92 -10.05 10.37
N LYS A 47 1.87 -10.72 10.87
CA LYS A 47 0.99 -10.23 11.94
C LYS A 47 1.33 -10.96 13.25
N PRO A 48 1.23 -10.31 14.44
CA PRO A 48 0.74 -8.96 14.67
C PRO A 48 1.79 -7.86 14.49
N LEU A 49 1.36 -6.73 13.93
CA LEU A 49 2.20 -5.53 13.78
C LEU A 49 2.38 -4.77 15.11
N SER A 50 3.57 -4.21 15.32
CA SER A 50 3.82 -3.28 16.41
C SER A 50 3.01 -1.98 16.26
N PRO A 51 2.72 -1.21 17.33
CA PRO A 51 1.98 0.05 17.22
C PRO A 51 2.59 1.04 16.23
N LEU A 52 3.93 1.17 16.22
CA LEU A 52 4.65 2.02 15.28
C LEU A 52 4.62 1.44 13.85
N GLY A 53 4.74 0.11 13.73
CA GLY A 53 4.61 -0.58 12.45
C GLY A 53 3.26 -0.32 11.80
N ARG A 54 2.15 -0.46 12.55
CA ARG A 54 0.80 -0.19 12.04
C ARG A 54 0.65 1.22 11.47
N LEU A 55 1.17 2.23 12.16
CA LEU A 55 1.14 3.62 11.67
C LEU A 55 1.97 3.79 10.39
N GLY A 56 3.15 3.16 10.33
CA GLY A 56 4.01 3.18 9.14
C GLY A 56 3.34 2.54 7.93
N TYR A 57 2.76 1.35 8.11
CA TYR A 57 2.05 0.63 7.05
C TYR A 57 0.80 1.38 6.58
N GLN A 58 -0.03 1.90 7.49
CA GLN A 58 -1.19 2.72 7.11
C GLN A 58 -0.78 3.98 6.32
N SER A 59 0.30 4.64 6.74
CA SER A 59 0.84 5.79 6.00
C SER A 59 1.31 5.41 4.59
N TYR A 60 1.99 4.27 4.45
CA TYR A 60 2.47 3.79 3.16
C TYR A 60 1.32 3.33 2.25
N TRP A 61 0.43 2.47 2.74
CA TRP A 61 -0.70 1.95 1.96
C TRP A 61 -1.63 3.07 1.49
N SER A 62 -1.92 4.05 2.36
CA SER A 62 -2.75 5.19 1.98
C SER A 62 -2.11 5.97 0.83
N PHE A 63 -0.80 6.20 0.89
CA PHE A 63 -0.05 6.85 -0.17
C PHE A 63 -0.07 6.04 -1.48
N ALA A 64 0.27 4.74 -1.41
CA ALA A 64 0.38 3.88 -2.57
C ALA A 64 -0.97 3.71 -3.30
N ILE A 65 -2.05 3.49 -2.53
CA ILE A 65 -3.40 3.31 -3.07
C ILE A 65 -3.89 4.62 -3.70
N VAL A 66 -3.81 5.75 -2.99
CA VAL A 66 -4.26 7.05 -3.53
C VAL A 66 -3.47 7.43 -4.79
N SER A 67 -2.14 7.23 -4.78
CA SER A 67 -1.30 7.48 -5.96
C SER A 67 -1.71 6.62 -7.15
N THR A 68 -2.07 5.36 -6.92
CA THR A 68 -2.54 4.44 -7.96
C THR A 68 -3.89 4.87 -8.51
N LEU A 69 -4.82 5.26 -7.65
CA LEU A 69 -6.15 5.72 -8.03
C LEU A 69 -6.11 7.01 -8.86
N LEU A 70 -5.20 7.93 -8.54
CA LEU A 70 -4.97 9.16 -9.32
C LEU A 70 -4.46 8.86 -10.74
N HIS A 71 -3.73 7.76 -10.91
CA HIS A 71 -3.23 7.33 -12.21
C HIS A 71 -4.32 6.64 -13.04
N LEU A 72 -5.06 5.70 -12.43
CA LEU A 72 -6.04 4.87 -13.14
C LEU A 72 -7.30 5.64 -13.56
N ARG A 73 -7.75 6.64 -12.78
CA ARG A 73 -8.94 7.49 -13.00
C ARG A 73 -10.24 6.73 -13.38
N GLY A 74 -11.27 6.83 -12.53
CA GLY A 74 -12.61 6.33 -12.84
C GLY A 74 -12.97 5.03 -12.10
N ASP A 75 -13.63 4.10 -12.78
CA ASP A 75 -14.05 2.81 -12.22
C ASP A 75 -12.86 1.86 -12.14
N VAL A 76 -12.40 1.58 -10.93
CA VAL A 76 -11.24 0.72 -10.65
C VAL A 76 -11.70 -0.49 -9.85
N THR A 77 -11.14 -1.65 -10.15
CA THR A 77 -11.37 -2.88 -9.38
C THR A 77 -10.35 -3.02 -8.26
N ILE A 78 -10.74 -3.71 -7.18
CA ILE A 78 -9.78 -4.01 -6.10
C ILE A 78 -8.61 -4.85 -6.62
N GLU A 79 -8.86 -5.77 -7.56
CA GLU A 79 -7.82 -6.59 -8.20
C GLU A 79 -6.76 -5.75 -8.93
N GLU A 80 -7.17 -4.70 -9.65
CA GLU A 80 -6.24 -3.77 -10.30
C GLU A 80 -5.38 -3.02 -9.27
N ILE A 81 -5.97 -2.57 -8.17
CA ILE A 81 -5.22 -1.90 -7.08
C ILE A 81 -4.20 -2.87 -6.47
N CYS A 82 -4.61 -4.10 -6.16
CA CYS A 82 -3.71 -5.13 -5.64
C CYS A 82 -2.56 -5.43 -6.60
N LYS A 83 -2.85 -5.51 -7.90
CA LYS A 83 -1.84 -5.79 -8.94
C LYS A 83 -0.82 -4.66 -9.09
N GLU A 84 -1.27 -3.41 -9.14
CA GLU A 84 -0.38 -2.25 -9.30
C GLU A 84 0.45 -1.97 -8.04
N THR A 85 -0.13 -2.18 -6.86
CA THR A 85 0.54 -1.87 -5.59
C THR A 85 1.29 -3.07 -4.97
N CYS A 86 0.96 -4.30 -5.39
CA CYS A 86 1.36 -5.55 -4.75
C CYS A 86 0.93 -5.66 -3.27
N ILE A 87 -0.05 -4.87 -2.84
CA ILE A 87 -0.63 -4.93 -1.50
C ILE A 87 -1.74 -5.99 -1.49
N HIS A 88 -1.81 -6.77 -0.40
CA HIS A 88 -2.84 -7.78 -0.22
C HIS A 88 -4.26 -7.18 -0.17
N GLU A 89 -5.25 -7.92 -0.68
CA GLU A 89 -6.64 -7.46 -0.81
C GLU A 89 -7.22 -6.97 0.52
N GLU A 90 -7.01 -7.71 1.61
CA GLU A 90 -7.47 -7.31 2.94
C GLU A 90 -6.94 -5.94 3.37
N ASP A 91 -5.66 -5.66 3.10
CA ASP A 91 -5.00 -4.41 3.48
C ASP A 91 -5.47 -3.26 2.59
N VAL A 92 -5.75 -3.53 1.30
CA VAL A 92 -6.37 -2.57 0.37
C VAL A 92 -7.77 -2.20 0.84
N VAL A 93 -8.61 -3.19 1.16
CA VAL A 93 -9.98 -2.97 1.64
C VAL A 93 -9.99 -2.21 2.97
N ASP A 94 -9.16 -2.61 3.95
CA ASP A 94 -9.04 -1.92 5.24
C ASP A 94 -8.59 -0.47 5.06
N THR A 95 -7.60 -0.23 4.18
CA THR A 95 -7.10 1.13 3.91
C THR A 95 -8.15 1.99 3.23
N LEU A 96 -8.81 1.50 2.19
CA LEU A 96 -9.89 2.24 1.51
C LEU A 96 -11.06 2.53 2.45
N SER A 97 -11.37 1.62 3.38
CA SER A 97 -12.38 1.84 4.41
C SER A 97 -12.00 2.99 5.32
N LYS A 98 -10.74 3.05 5.78
CA LYS A 98 -10.23 4.11 6.66
C LYS A 98 -10.16 5.47 5.97
N LEU A 99 -9.94 5.49 4.66
CA LEU A 99 -9.94 6.71 3.85
C LEU A 99 -11.35 7.16 3.45
N ASN A 100 -12.40 6.42 3.84
CA ASN A 100 -13.78 6.65 3.39
C ASN A 100 -13.92 6.65 1.86
N LEU A 101 -13.14 5.83 1.16
CA LEU A 101 -13.17 5.69 -0.30
C LEU A 101 -13.99 4.48 -0.78
N LEU A 102 -14.44 3.62 0.15
CA LEU A 102 -15.33 2.47 -0.14
C LEU A 102 -16.82 2.84 -0.28
N CYS A 103 -17.16 4.10 -0.60
CA CYS A 103 -18.53 4.61 -0.57
C CYS A 103 -19.51 3.86 -1.48
N TYR A 104 -19.04 3.37 -2.63
CA TYR A 104 -19.88 2.60 -3.54
C TYR A 104 -19.13 1.35 -4.01
N ARG A 105 -19.55 0.19 -3.48
CA ARG A 105 -19.09 -1.12 -3.90
C ARG A 105 -20.12 -1.71 -4.85
N LYS A 106 -19.76 -1.84 -6.12
CA LYS A 106 -20.58 -2.57 -7.08
C LYS A 106 -19.95 -3.93 -7.33
N MET A 107 -20.72 -4.98 -7.11
CA MET A 107 -20.36 -6.32 -7.58
C MET A 107 -20.80 -6.41 -9.04
N ASP A 108 -19.83 -6.51 -9.95
CA ASP A 108 -20.10 -6.79 -11.36
C ASP A 108 -19.29 -8.00 -11.80
N LYS A 109 -19.95 -9.01 -12.38
CA LYS A 109 -19.34 -10.28 -12.81
C LYS A 109 -18.46 -10.99 -11.77
N GLY A 110 -18.71 -10.78 -10.48
CA GLY A 110 -17.91 -11.36 -9.38
C GLY A 110 -16.72 -10.51 -8.94
N HIS A 111 -16.44 -9.40 -9.63
CA HIS A 111 -15.40 -8.44 -9.25
C HIS A 111 -15.99 -7.29 -8.44
N GLN A 112 -15.21 -6.81 -7.47
CA GLN A 112 -15.56 -5.66 -6.66
C GLN A 112 -15.04 -4.37 -7.30
N HIS A 113 -15.96 -3.59 -7.85
CA HIS A 113 -15.69 -2.27 -8.41
C HIS A 113 -15.87 -1.19 -7.35
N ILE A 114 -14.98 -0.20 -7.39
CA ILE A 114 -15.05 1.00 -6.58
C ILE A 114 -15.15 2.19 -7.52
N CYS A 115 -16.20 2.99 -7.35
CA CYS A 115 -16.35 4.26 -8.06
C CYS A 115 -15.78 5.37 -7.16
N ILE A 116 -14.74 6.05 -7.62
CA ILE A 116 -14.11 7.14 -6.86
C ILE A 116 -14.21 8.42 -7.67
N THR A 117 -14.77 9.46 -7.05
CA THR A 117 -14.85 10.79 -7.67
C THR A 117 -13.54 11.55 -7.46
N ASP A 118 -13.21 12.43 -8.41
CA ASP A 118 -12.02 13.30 -8.29
C ASP A 118 -12.03 14.13 -6.99
N GLN A 119 -13.22 14.54 -6.53
CA GLN A 119 -13.37 15.32 -5.31
C GLN A 119 -12.96 14.53 -4.05
N MET A 120 -13.36 13.26 -3.97
CA MET A 120 -12.93 12.37 -2.87
C MET A 120 -11.41 12.15 -2.86
N LEU A 121 -10.78 12.07 -4.04
CA LEU A 121 -9.32 11.96 -4.14
C LEU A 121 -8.61 13.24 -3.71
N GLN A 122 -9.12 14.42 -4.11
CA GLN A 122 -8.55 15.72 -3.71
C GLN A 122 -8.65 15.93 -2.20
N ASP A 123 -9.79 15.59 -1.59
CA ASP A 123 -9.97 15.68 -0.14
C ASP A 123 -8.97 14.76 0.59
N THR A 124 -8.79 13.53 0.09
CA THR A 124 -7.84 12.57 0.66
C THR A 124 -6.39 13.03 0.51
N LEU A 125 -6.02 13.61 -0.63
CA LEU A 125 -4.68 14.16 -0.88
C LEU A 125 -4.29 15.25 0.11
N SER A 126 -5.25 16.04 0.60
CA SER A 126 -4.98 17.06 1.63
C SER A 126 -4.51 16.45 2.96
N HIS A 127 -4.88 15.19 3.24
CA HIS A 127 -4.56 14.47 4.46
C HIS A 127 -3.37 13.50 4.31
N VAL A 128 -3.07 13.07 3.09
CA VAL A 128 -1.95 12.15 2.79
C VAL A 128 -0.69 12.96 2.49
N LYS A 129 0.30 12.89 3.39
CA LYS A 129 1.62 13.48 3.13
C LYS A 129 2.36 12.64 2.09
N LEU A 130 2.46 13.19 0.87
CA LEU A 130 3.39 12.73 -0.17
C LEU A 130 4.84 13.12 0.22
N ASP A 131 5.37 12.56 1.32
CA ASP A 131 6.79 12.68 1.69
C ASP A 131 7.68 11.88 0.73
N ARG A 132 9.00 12.00 0.86
CA ARG A 132 10.04 11.33 0.04
C ARG A 132 9.63 9.92 -0.39
N ALA A 133 9.62 9.70 -1.70
CA ALA A 133 9.39 8.41 -2.31
C ALA A 133 10.72 7.77 -2.71
N LEU A 134 10.75 6.45 -2.70
CA LEU A 134 11.86 5.68 -3.23
C LEU A 134 11.81 5.72 -4.76
N ASP A 135 12.95 5.91 -5.41
CA ASP A 135 13.05 5.86 -6.86
C ASP A 135 13.37 4.42 -7.32
N PRO A 136 12.43 3.73 -7.99
CA PRO A 136 12.61 2.34 -8.41
C PRO A 136 13.78 2.16 -9.39
N SER A 137 14.16 3.19 -10.14
CA SER A 137 15.25 3.10 -11.13
C SER A 137 16.63 2.81 -10.51
N HIS A 138 16.78 3.06 -9.21
CA HIS A 138 18.00 2.80 -8.46
C HIS A 138 18.02 1.40 -7.82
N ILE A 139 16.92 0.64 -7.86
CA ILE A 139 16.87 -0.73 -7.35
C ILE A 139 17.47 -1.67 -8.40
N ARG A 140 18.59 -2.30 -8.04
CA ARG A 140 19.22 -3.35 -8.86
C ARG A 140 18.96 -4.71 -8.22
N TRP A 141 17.85 -5.31 -8.60
CA TRP A 141 17.39 -6.58 -8.05
C TRP A 141 17.01 -7.54 -9.19
N LYS A 142 17.42 -8.80 -9.08
CA LYS A 142 17.25 -9.87 -10.07
C LYS A 142 16.85 -11.16 -9.37
#